data_AF-A0A1V5R0Z1-F1
#
_entry.id   AF-A0A1V5R0Z1-F1
#
_cell.length_a   1.000
_cell.length_b   1.000
_cell.length_c   1.000
_cell.angle_alpha   90.00
_cell.angle_beta   90.00
_cell.angle_gamma   90.00
#
_symmetry.space_group_name_H-M   'P 1'
#
loop_
_entity.id
_entity.type
_entity.pdbx_description
1 polymer ?
#
loop_
_entity_poly.entity_id
_entity_poly.type
_entity_poly.pdbx_seq_one_letter_code
_entity_poly.pdbx_strand_id
1 'polypeptide(L)'
;MKKTTFIALFVGIHVTFVFLQIHKQSIFIGLSFEKQRLEKRKDELMEQKDQLSGQLYALNDQASIKHFALTQLNMKTLSLHNLITCTNHE
;
A
#
# COMPACT_ATOMS: atom_id res chain seq x y z
N MET A 1 31.67 -45.15 -30.20
CA MET A 1 30.20 -45.05 -30.35
C MET A 1 29.85 -44.95 -31.83
N LYS A 2 28.77 -45.61 -32.29
CA LYS A 2 28.30 -45.45 -33.67
C LYS A 2 27.86 -43.99 -33.87
N LYS A 3 28.20 -43.38 -35.01
CA LYS A 3 27.91 -41.97 -35.31
C LYS A 3 26.42 -41.63 -35.12
N THR A 4 25.54 -42.58 -35.42
CA THR A 4 24.09 -42.48 -35.23
C THR A 4 23.69 -42.29 -33.77
N THR A 5 24.29 -43.03 -32.84
CA THR A 5 24.04 -42.90 -31.41
C THR A 5 24.46 -41.54 -30.88
N PHE A 6 25.61 -41.03 -31.34
CA PHE A 6 26.10 -39.70 -30.94
C PHE A 6 25.16 -38.58 -31.42
N ILE A 7 24.71 -38.64 -32.68
CA ILE A 7 23.78 -37.65 -33.24
C ILE A 7 22.45 -37.70 -32.50
N ALA A 8 21.89 -38.89 -32.25
CA ALA A 8 20.64 -39.04 -31.52
C ALA A 8 20.73 -38.45 -30.09
N LEU A 9 21.85 -38.70 -29.40
CA LEU A 9 22.08 -38.18 -28.05
C LEU A 9 22.25 -36.66 -28.05
N PHE A 10 23.01 -36.13 -29.01
CA PHE A 10 23.19 -34.68 -29.18
C PHE A 10 21.86 -33.95 -29.42
N VAL A 11 21.03 -34.48 -30.32
CA VAL A 11 19.70 -33.93 -30.61
C VAL A 11 18.79 -34.05 -29.38
N GLY A 12 18.80 -35.19 -28.69
CA GLY A 12 18.00 -35.38 -27.48
C GLY A 12 18.33 -34.37 -26.37
N ILE A 13 19.62 -34.10 -26.15
CA ILE A 13 20.07 -33.06 -25.20
C ILE A 13 19.55 -31.68 -25.62
N HIS A 14 19.64 -31.33 -26.90
CA HIS A 14 19.18 -30.02 -27.39
C HIS A 14 17.67 -29.83 -27.23
N VAL A 15 16.87 -30.85 -27.56
CA VAL A 15 15.41 -30.81 -27.38
C VAL A 15 15.06 -30.64 -25.90
N THR A 16 15.73 -31.38 -25.02
CA THR A 16 15.55 -31.26 -23.57
C THR A 16 15.91 -29.86 -23.08
N PHE A 17 17.02 -29.31 -23.57
CA PHE A 17 17.47 -27.96 -23.20
C PHE A 17 16.47 -26.89 -23.63
N VAL A 18 15.96 -26.95 -24.87
CA VAL A 18 14.92 -26.05 -25.37
C VAL A 18 13.65 -26.16 -24.52
N PHE A 19 13.22 -27.37 -24.19
CA PHE A 19 12.06 -27.59 -23.33
C PHE A 19 12.24 -26.96 -21.94
N LEU A 20 13.40 -27.15 -21.32
CA LEU A 20 13.73 -26.55 -20.02
C LEU A 20 13.74 -25.02 -20.10
N GLN A 21 14.26 -24.45 -21.19
CA GLN A 21 14.29 -23.01 -21.38
C GLN A 21 12.88 -22.42 -21.51
N ILE A 22 12.01 -23.07 -22.29
CA ILE A 22 10.60 -22.67 -22.42
C ILE A 22 9.89 -22.78 -21.07
N HIS A 23 10.07 -23.88 -20.36
CA HIS A 23 9.44 -24.08 -19.05
C HIS A 23 9.85 -23.01 -18.03
N LYS A 24 11.15 -22.70 -17.96
CA LYS A 24 11.67 -21.62 -17.10
C LYS A 24 11.08 -20.27 -17.49
N GLN A 25 10.99 -19.98 -18.79
CA GLN A 25 10.43 -18.72 -19.27
C GLN A 25 8.94 -18.58 -18.93
N SER A 26 8.15 -19.64 -19.09
CA SER A 26 6.73 -19.64 -18.72
C SER A 26 6.53 -19.39 -17.22
N ILE A 27 7.32 -20.05 -16.36
CA ILE A 27 7.28 -19.79 -14.91
C ILE A 27 7.64 -18.34 -14.61
N PHE A 28 8.71 -17.83 -15.23
CA PHE A 28 9.16 -16.45 -15.01
C PHE A 28 8.09 -15.44 -15.41
N ILE A 29 7.43 -15.63 -16.55
CA ILE A 29 6.32 -14.78 -17.01
C ILE A 29 5.17 -14.82 -16.00
N GLY A 30 4.77 -16.02 -15.53
CA GLY A 30 3.72 -16.17 -14.53
C GLY A 30 4.02 -15.42 -13.24
N LEU A 31 5.24 -15.60 -12.71
CA LEU A 31 5.70 -14.88 -11.51
C LEU A 31 5.79 -13.37 -11.73
N SER A 32 6.16 -12.92 -12.93
CA SER A 32 6.20 -11.49 -13.26
C SER A 32 4.80 -10.87 -13.24
N PHE A 33 3.80 -11.55 -13.80
CA PHE A 33 2.41 -11.08 -13.75
C PHE A 33 1.86 -11.07 -12.33
N GLU A 34 2.16 -12.11 -11.54
CA GLU A 34 1.74 -12.14 -10.14
C GLU A 34 2.38 -11.00 -9.34
N LYS A 35 3.67 -10.75 -9.53
CA LYS A 35 4.38 -9.62 -8.92
C LYS A 35 3.72 -8.28 -9.30
N GLN A 36 3.48 -8.04 -10.59
CA GLN A 36 2.82 -6.82 -11.05
C GLN A 36 1.43 -6.64 -10.45
N ARG A 37 0.66 -7.73 -10.34
CA ARG A 37 -0.66 -7.71 -9.68
C ARG A 37 -0.55 -7.31 -8.21
N LEU A 38 0.42 -7.87 -7.49
CA LEU A 38 0.64 -7.57 -6.07
C LEU A 38 1.15 -6.13 -5.87
N GLU A 39 2.04 -5.64 -6.74
CA GLU A 39 2.51 -4.25 -6.73
C GLU A 39 1.35 -3.28 -6.94
N LYS A 40 0.49 -3.51 -7.95
CA LYS A 40 -0.71 -2.71 -8.16
C LYS A 40 -1.63 -2.72 -6.93
N ARG A 41 -1.83 -3.90 -6.32
CA ARG A 41 -2.69 -3.99 -5.13
C ARG A 41 -2.10 -3.26 -3.93
N LYS A 42 -0.78 -3.29 -3.78
CA LYS A 42 -0.07 -2.52 -2.75
C LYS A 42 -0.28 -1.02 -2.96
N ASP A 43 -0.15 -0.54 -4.19
CA ASP A 43 -0.32 0.88 -4.51
C ASP A 43 -1.76 1.34 -4.24
N GLU A 44 -2.77 0.54 -4.63
CA GLU A 44 -4.18 0.81 -4.30
C GLU A 44 -4.41 0.91 -2.78
N LEU A 45 -3.83 -0.01 -2.00
CA LEU A 45 -3.96 0.02 -0.54
C LEU A 45 -3.24 1.21 0.08
N MET A 46 -2.11 1.62 -0.50
CA MET A 46 -1.36 2.78 -0.03
C MET A 46 -2.15 4.07 -0.29
N GLU A 47 -2.77 4.20 -1.47
CA GLU A 47 -3.65 5.32 -1.78
C GLU A 47 -4.86 5.36 -0.83
N GLN A 48 -5.51 4.23 -0.57
CA GLN A 48 -6.62 4.17 0.39
C GLN A 48 -6.20 4.58 1.80
N LYS A 49 -5.02 4.14 2.25
CA LYS A 49 -4.45 4.52 3.54
C LYS A 49 -4.21 6.03 3.60
N ASP A 50 -3.64 6.61 2.56
CA ASP A 50 -3.33 8.04 2.52
C ASP A 50 -4.61 8.88 2.48
N GLN A 51 -5.62 8.46 1.70
CA GLN A 51 -6.95 9.06 1.70
C GLN A 51 -7.60 9.00 3.08
N LEU A 52 -7.59 7.83 3.73
CA LEU A 52 -8.19 7.66 5.05
C LEU A 52 -7.43 8.46 6.12
N SER A 53 -6.10 8.52 6.03
CA SER A 53 -5.27 9.35 6.90
C SER A 53 -5.62 10.82 6.70
N GLY A 54 -5.77 11.28 5.46
CA GLY A 54 -6.21 12.64 5.14
C GLY A 54 -7.59 12.96 5.70
N GLN A 55 -8.55 12.05 5.57
CA GLN A 55 -9.88 12.19 6.19
C GLN A 55 -9.80 12.27 7.71
N LEU A 56 -8.96 11.45 8.33
CA LEU A 56 -8.75 11.46 9.77
C LEU A 56 -8.13 12.79 10.23
N TYR A 57 -7.13 13.31 9.51
CA TYR A 57 -6.56 14.63 9.81
C TYR A 57 -7.57 15.76 9.59
N ALA A 58 -8.42 15.68 8.57
CA ALA A 58 -9.48 16.67 8.34
C ALA A 58 -10.56 16.63 9.43
N LEU A 59 -10.94 15.44 9.91
CA LEU A 59 -11.85 15.27 11.05
C LEU A 59 -11.23 15.75 12.36
N ASN A 60 -9.92 15.57 12.50
CA ASN A 60 -9.15 16.00 13.66
C ASN A 60 -8.66 17.44 13.55
N ASP A 61 -9.15 18.21 12.58
CA ASP A 61 -8.85 19.63 12.47
C ASP A 61 -9.45 20.35 13.68
N GLN A 62 -8.55 20.69 14.61
CA GLN A 62 -8.84 21.41 15.84
C GLN A 62 -9.60 22.72 15.57
N ALA A 63 -9.42 23.34 14.40
CA ALA A 63 -10.15 24.54 14.00
C ALA A 63 -11.63 24.25 13.74
N SER A 64 -11.95 23.13 13.07
CA SER A 64 -13.32 22.68 12.83
C SER A 64 -14.02 22.27 14.12
N ILE A 65 -13.33 21.54 15.01
CA ILE A 65 -13.84 21.15 16.33
C ILE A 65 -14.10 22.39 17.20
N LYS A 66 -13.17 23.35 17.20
CA LYS A 66 -13.31 24.63 17.91
C LYS A 66 -14.47 25.45 17.35
N HIS A 67 -14.61 25.53 16.03
CA HIS A 67 -15.73 26.22 15.40
C HIS A 67 -17.07 25.56 15.77
N PHE A 68 -17.17 24.23 15.71
CA PHE A 68 -18.36 23.51 16.14
C PHE A 68 -18.71 23.77 17.62
N ALA A 69 -17.72 23.73 18.51
CA ALA A 69 -17.92 24.02 19.92
C ALA A 69 -18.38 25.46 20.19
N LEU A 70 -17.80 26.44 19.49
CA LEU A 70 -18.16 27.85 19.63
C LEU A 70 -19.54 28.16 19.05
N THR A 71 -19.88 27.58 17.89
CA THR A 71 -21.09 27.95 17.14
C THR A 71 -22.31 27.08 17.45
N GLN A 72 -22.15 25.77 17.61
CA GLN A 72 -23.27 24.86 17.89
C GLN A 72 -23.46 24.58 19.39
N LEU A 73 -22.38 24.49 20.16
CA LEU A 73 -22.45 24.26 21.61
C LEU A 73 -22.48 25.55 22.43
N ASN A 74 -22.49 26.74 21.79
CA ASN A 74 -22.43 28.05 22.44
C ASN A 74 -21.30 28.19 23.47
N MET A 75 -20.21 27.43 23.31
CA MET A 75 -19.07 27.54 24.22
C MET A 75 -18.38 28.89 24.01
N LYS A 76 -17.98 29.55 25.09
CA LYS A 76 -17.22 30.80 25.02
C LYS A 76 -15.72 30.50 25.02
N THR A 77 -14.96 31.25 24.23
CA THR A 77 -13.49 31.15 24.23
C THR A 77 -12.98 31.67 25.57
N LEU A 78 -12.39 30.80 26.38
CA LEU A 78 -11.78 31.20 27.65
C LEU A 78 -10.46 31.95 27.36
N SER A 79 -10.43 33.23 27.70
CA SER A 79 -9.16 33.98 27.79
C SER A 79 -8.53 33.70 29.16
N LEU A 80 -7.20 33.70 29.27
CA LEU A 80 -6.46 33.49 30.52
C LEU A 80 -6.94 34.40 31.66
N HIS A 81 -7.51 35.57 31.34
CA HIS A 81 -8.07 36.49 32.31
C HIS A 81 -9.31 35.94 33.03
N ASN A 82 -10.11 35.10 32.37
CA ASN A 82 -11.35 34.52 32.90
C ASN A 82 -11.11 33.24 33.71
N LEU A 83 -9.95 32.60 33.58
CA LEU A 83 -9.59 31.41 34.36
C LEU A 83 -9.26 31.76 35.82
N ILE A 84 -8.63 32.92 36.05
CA ILE A 84 -8.26 33.39 37.40
C ILE A 84 -9.51 33.71 38.23
N THR A 85 -10.61 34.13 37.61
CA THR A 85 -11.85 34.45 38.32
C THR A 85 -12.66 33.21 38.71
N CYS A 86 -12.54 32.11 37.96
CA CYS A 86 -13.30 30.88 38.23
C CYS A 86 -12.62 29.94 39.24
N THR A 87 -11.30 30.03 39.44
CA THR A 87 -10.59 29.23 40.47
C THR A 87 -10.54 29.89 41.85
N ASN A 88 -11.01 31.14 41.99
CA ASN A 88 -11.05 31.87 43.26
C ASN A 88 -12.45 31.94 43.89
N HIS A 89 -13.40 31.13 43.40
CA HIS A 89 -14.74 31.03 43.95
C HIS A 89 -15.08 29.57 44.32
N GLU A 90 -14.14 28.90 44.99
CA GLU A 90 -14.41 27.78 45.92
C GLU A 90 -14.17 28.25 47.36
#